data_AF-A0A7S1JN12-F1
#
_entry.id   AF-A0A7S1JN12-F1
#
_cell.length_a   1.000
_cell.length_b   1.000
_cell.length_c   1.000
_cell.angle_alpha   90.00
_cell.angle_beta   90.00
_cell.angle_gamma   90.00
#
_symmetry.space_group_name_H-M   'P 1'
#
loop_
_entity.id
_entity.type
_entity.pdbx_description
1 polymer ?
#
loop_
_entity_poly.entity_id
_entity_poly.type
_entity_poly.pdbx_seq_one_letter_code
_entity_poly.pdbx_strand_id
1 'polypeptide(L)'
;TTAAHPPSDSDGFTVNALGNLYRVVQEGTGRVPTVNDQYVEYDWLSWRDAFDGQDIIDDARGVVECVSDLNVSYRCQWLSEALLSMREGEVRQIRQPGFPPAYVQLRLVSIE
;
A
#
# COMPACT_ATOMS: atom_id res chain seq x y z
N THR A 1 -11.12 25.27 2.50
CA THR A 1 -10.88 24.22 3.50
C THR A 1 -9.55 23.59 3.21
N THR A 2 -8.52 23.92 4.01
CA THR A 2 -7.16 23.41 3.83
C THR A 2 -7.14 21.98 4.38
N ALA A 3 -6.91 20.98 3.52
CA ALA A 3 -6.66 19.62 3.99
C ALA A 3 -5.37 19.66 4.84
N ALA A 4 -5.48 19.24 6.10
CA ALA A 4 -4.31 19.10 6.96
C ALA A 4 -3.34 18.10 6.31
N HIS A 5 -2.08 18.50 6.15
CA HIS A 5 -1.05 17.55 5.75
C HIS A 5 -0.96 16.49 6.85
N PRO A 6 -1.03 15.20 6.52
CA PRO A 6 -0.88 14.16 7.51
C PRO A 6 0.54 14.24 8.11
N PRO A 7 0.71 13.84 9.38
CA PRO A 7 1.99 13.94 10.06
C PRO A 7 3.04 13.13 9.29
N SER A 8 4.09 13.82 8.85
CA SER A 8 5.24 13.22 8.18
C SER A 8 6.39 13.07 9.17
N ASP A 9 7.09 11.93 9.18
CA ASP A 9 8.36 11.76 9.89
C ASP A 9 9.50 12.45 9.12
N SER A 10 10.65 12.61 9.77
CA SER A 10 11.93 13.11 9.28
C SER A 10 12.39 12.51 7.94
N ASP A 11 11.98 11.27 7.65
CA ASP A 11 12.29 10.56 6.40
C ASP A 11 11.29 10.82 5.25
N GLY A 12 10.30 11.70 5.44
CA GLY A 12 9.25 11.98 4.45
C GLY A 12 8.16 10.90 4.35
N PHE A 13 8.05 10.05 5.37
CA PHE A 13 6.96 9.08 5.50
C PHE A 13 5.76 9.69 6.20
N THR A 14 4.60 9.52 5.62
CA THR A 14 3.31 9.85 6.22
C THR A 14 2.85 8.72 7.14
N VAL A 15 2.31 9.07 8.30
CA VAL A 15 1.62 8.12 9.18
C VAL A 15 0.14 8.04 8.79
N ASN A 16 -0.35 6.85 8.47
CA ASN A 16 -1.76 6.62 8.18
C ASN A 16 -2.61 6.45 9.46
N ALA A 17 -3.92 6.24 9.30
CA ALA A 17 -4.85 6.09 10.42
C ALA A 17 -4.58 4.85 11.30
N LEU A 18 -3.87 3.84 10.76
CA LEU A 18 -3.48 2.61 11.46
C LEU A 18 -2.08 2.69 12.08
N GLY A 19 -1.39 3.83 11.96
CA GLY A 19 -0.02 4.01 12.46
C GLY A 19 1.07 3.49 11.53
N ASN A 20 0.74 3.11 10.30
CA ASN A 20 1.71 2.64 9.30
C ASN A 20 2.40 3.84 8.67
N LEU A 21 3.70 3.72 8.47
CA LEU A 21 4.48 4.70 7.73
C LEU A 21 4.46 4.33 6.24
N TYR A 22 4.03 5.26 5.40
CA TYR A 22 4.10 5.12 3.96
C TYR A 22 4.62 6.37 3.26
N ARG A 23 5.11 6.22 2.04
CA ARG A 23 5.40 7.33 1.12
C ARG A 23 4.96 6.96 -0.28
N VAL A 24 4.38 7.91 -1.00
CA VAL A 24 4.06 7.76 -2.42
C VAL A 24 5.32 8.04 -3.22
N VAL A 25 5.75 7.08 -4.03
CA VAL A 25 6.96 7.20 -4.87
C VAL A 25 6.59 7.59 -6.29
N GLN A 26 5.42 7.15 -6.74
CA GLN A 26 4.83 7.54 -8.01
C GLN A 26 3.33 7.76 -7.81
N GLU A 27 2.85 8.96 -8.11
CA GLU A 27 1.43 9.28 -8.08
C GLU A 27 0.67 8.51 -9.16
N GLY A 28 -0.45 7.90 -8.78
CA GLY A 28 -1.39 7.30 -9.72
C GLY A 28 -2.26 8.38 -10.37
N THR A 29 -2.57 8.22 -11.65
CA THR A 29 -3.43 9.17 -12.39
C THR A 29 -4.88 8.72 -12.47
N GLY A 30 -5.18 7.48 -12.07
CA GLY A 30 -6.54 6.95 -12.11
C GLY A 30 -7.35 7.29 -10.86
N ARG A 31 -8.47 6.59 -10.73
CA ARG A 31 -9.38 6.72 -9.58
C ARG A 31 -8.85 5.92 -8.39
N VAL A 32 -9.46 6.16 -7.23
CA VAL A 32 -9.26 5.35 -6.02
C VAL A 32 -10.34 4.26 -6.00
N PRO A 33 -10.03 3.03 -5.52
CA PRO A 33 -11.04 2.00 -5.35
C PRO A 33 -12.21 2.46 -4.49
N THR A 34 -13.40 1.98 -4.83
CA THR A 34 -14.66 2.25 -4.13
C THR A 34 -15.31 0.94 -3.74
N VAL A 35 -16.29 1.02 -2.84
CA VAL A 35 -17.05 -0.17 -2.38
C VAL A 35 -17.85 -0.86 -3.47
N ASN A 36 -18.03 -0.23 -4.63
CA ASN A 36 -18.75 -0.80 -5.77
C ASN A 36 -17.83 -1.50 -6.77
N ASP A 37 -16.51 -1.30 -6.64
CA ASP A 37 -15.55 -1.99 -7.47
C ASP A 37 -15.48 -3.44 -7.02
N GLN A 38 -15.42 -4.34 -8.01
CA GLN A 38 -15.43 -5.76 -7.73
C GLN A 38 -14.02 -6.24 -7.42
N TYR A 39 -13.03 -5.80 -8.19
CA TYR A 39 -11.66 -6.28 -8.11
C TYR A 39 -10.62 -5.16 -8.13
N VAL A 40 -9.50 -5.43 -7.48
CA VAL A 40 -8.27 -4.66 -7.65
C VAL A 40 -7.16 -5.61 -8.07
N GLU A 41 -6.32 -5.16 -8.98
CA GLU A 41 -5.07 -5.84 -9.34
C GLU A 41 -3.89 -5.05 -8.77
N TYR A 42 -2.95 -5.72 -8.13
CA TYR A 42 -1.75 -5.07 -7.60
C TYR A 42 -0.49 -5.92 -7.71
N ASP A 43 0.66 -5.23 -7.72
CA ASP A 43 1.97 -5.83 -7.55
C ASP A 43 2.48 -5.55 -6.12
N TRP A 44 3.21 -6.52 -5.57
CA TRP A 44 3.76 -6.53 -4.23
C TRP A 44 5.21 -7.01 -4.26
N LEU A 45 6.13 -6.21 -3.72
CA LEU A 45 7.52 -6.58 -3.50
C LEU A 45 7.91 -6.22 -2.09
N SER A 46 8.48 -7.17 -1.34
CA SER A 46 8.90 -6.93 0.04
C SER A 46 10.33 -7.38 0.33
N TRP A 47 10.97 -6.65 1.25
CA TRP A 47 12.34 -6.86 1.70
C TRP A 47 12.43 -6.86 3.21
N ARG A 48 13.44 -7.55 3.75
CA ARG A 48 13.73 -7.56 5.20
C ARG A 48 14.66 -6.43 5.62
N ASP A 49 15.58 -6.03 4.75
CA ASP A 49 16.70 -5.14 5.05
C ASP A 49 16.39 -3.66 4.76
N ALA A 50 15.96 -3.34 3.54
CA ALA A 50 15.58 -2.00 3.10
C ALA A 50 14.80 -2.05 1.77
N PHE A 51 14.16 -0.94 1.39
CA PHE A 51 13.69 -0.79 0.00
C PHE A 51 14.84 -0.97 -0.99
N ASP A 52 14.59 -1.69 -2.08
CA ASP A 52 15.60 -2.04 -3.10
C ASP A 52 16.82 -2.80 -2.53
N GLY A 53 16.65 -3.42 -1.36
CA GLY A 53 17.64 -4.26 -0.71
C GLY A 53 17.86 -5.60 -1.40
N GLN A 54 18.73 -6.43 -0.82
CA GLN A 54 19.07 -7.74 -1.40
C GLN A 54 18.28 -8.89 -0.75
N ASP A 55 17.74 -8.70 0.45
CA ASP A 55 16.98 -9.74 1.17
C ASP A 55 15.47 -9.63 0.84
N ILE A 56 15.11 -10.08 -0.37
CA ILE A 56 13.72 -10.14 -0.85
C ILE A 56 12.97 -11.25 -0.09
N ILE A 57 11.83 -10.89 0.50
CA ILE A 57 10.92 -11.82 1.19
C ILE A 57 9.89 -12.38 0.21
N ASP A 58 9.31 -11.53 -0.63
CA ASP A 58 8.23 -11.89 -1.55
C ASP A 58 8.19 -10.95 -2.77
N ASP A 59 7.84 -11.49 -3.95
CA ASP A 59 7.63 -10.76 -5.22
C ASP A 59 6.40 -11.37 -5.91
N ALA A 60 5.24 -10.76 -5.68
CA ALA A 60 3.97 -11.15 -6.27
C ALA A 60 3.52 -10.07 -7.27
N ARG A 61 3.10 -10.49 -8.46
CA ARG A 61 2.70 -9.56 -9.54
C ARG A 61 1.35 -9.95 -10.12
N GLY A 62 0.54 -8.95 -10.45
CA GLY A 62 -0.81 -9.14 -10.98
C GLY A 62 -1.73 -9.91 -10.01
N VAL A 63 -1.60 -9.66 -8.71
CA VAL A 63 -2.48 -10.26 -7.71
C VAL A 63 -3.85 -9.61 -7.83
N VAL A 64 -4.88 -10.42 -8.09
CA VAL A 64 -6.27 -9.96 -8.19
C VAL A 64 -7.02 -10.36 -6.93
N GLU A 65 -7.56 -9.37 -6.22
CA GLU A 65 -8.38 -9.59 -5.03
C GLU A 65 -9.72 -8.87 -5.12
N CYS A 66 -10.76 -9.48 -4.54
CA CYS A 66 -12.07 -8.86 -4.44
C CYS A 66 -12.03 -7.75 -3.38
N VAL A 67 -12.57 -6.57 -3.71
CA VAL A 67 -12.57 -5.42 -2.79
C VAL A 67 -13.30 -5.75 -1.47
N SER A 68 -14.32 -6.59 -1.53
CA SER A 68 -15.06 -7.04 -0.33
C SER A 68 -14.20 -7.86 0.63
N ASP A 69 -13.21 -8.58 0.12
CA ASP A 69 -12.45 -9.57 0.88
C ASP A 69 -11.24 -8.95 1.59
N LEU A 70 -10.77 -7.80 1.08
CA LEU A 70 -9.70 -7.02 1.70
C LEU A 70 -9.99 -6.70 3.18
N ASN A 71 -11.24 -6.46 3.55
CA ASN A 71 -11.60 -6.10 4.93
C ASN A 71 -11.71 -7.29 5.90
N VAL A 72 -11.65 -8.54 5.42
CA VAL A 72 -11.97 -9.73 6.21
C VAL A 72 -10.72 -10.38 6.85
N SER A 73 -9.53 -10.15 6.30
CA SER A 73 -8.30 -10.74 6.85
C SER A 73 -7.67 -9.85 7.93
N TYR A 74 -7.75 -10.30 9.19
CA TYR A 74 -7.10 -9.66 10.35
C TYR A 74 -5.57 -9.47 10.18
N ARG A 75 -4.94 -10.17 9.24
CA ARG A 75 -3.50 -10.05 8.96
C ARG A 75 -3.14 -8.95 7.95
N CYS A 76 -4.12 -8.35 7.29
CA CYS A 76 -3.89 -7.47 6.14
C CYS A 76 -4.57 -6.10 6.25
N GLN A 77 -4.97 -5.63 7.43
CA GLN A 77 -5.63 -4.31 7.58
C GLN A 77 -4.82 -3.17 6.96
N TRP A 78 -3.50 -3.23 7.07
CA TRP A 78 -2.61 -2.24 6.45
C TRP A 78 -2.61 -2.33 4.91
N LEU A 79 -2.78 -3.53 4.32
CA LEU A 79 -2.84 -3.73 2.87
C LEU A 79 -4.14 -3.16 2.32
N SER A 80 -5.25 -3.47 2.98
CA SER A 80 -6.59 -3.00 2.62
C SER A 80 -6.66 -1.48 2.70
N GLU A 81 -6.14 -0.90 3.78
CA GLU A 81 -6.09 0.55 3.93
C GLU A 81 -5.19 1.21 2.87
N ALA A 82 -4.06 0.60 2.52
CA ALA A 82 -3.20 1.09 1.45
C ALA A 82 -3.92 1.04 0.10
N LEU A 83 -4.41 -0.13 -0.33
CA LEU A 83 -5.07 -0.30 -1.63
C LEU A 83 -6.29 0.61 -1.78
N LEU A 84 -7.12 0.74 -0.74
CA LEU A 84 -8.32 1.60 -0.76
C LEU A 84 -8.02 3.10 -0.70
N SER A 85 -6.76 3.49 -0.45
CA SER A 85 -6.34 4.90 -0.47
C SER A 85 -5.35 5.22 -1.59
N MET A 86 -4.99 4.23 -2.41
CA MET A 86 -4.14 4.39 -3.58
C MET A 86 -4.96 4.76 -4.80
N ARG A 87 -4.35 5.54 -5.70
CA ARG A 87 -4.88 5.72 -7.06
C ARG A 87 -4.39 4.61 -7.98
N GLU A 88 -5.21 4.22 -8.95
CA GLU A 88 -4.75 3.34 -10.03
C GLU A 88 -3.49 3.94 -10.70
N GLY A 89 -2.48 3.10 -10.86
CA GLY A 89 -1.14 3.46 -11.33
C GLY A 89 -0.18 3.95 -10.24
N GLU A 90 -0.62 4.12 -9.00
CA GLU A 90 0.22 4.59 -7.89
C GLU A 90 1.23 3.53 -7.47
N VAL A 91 2.45 3.96 -7.12
CA VAL A 91 3.46 3.14 -6.43
C VAL A 91 3.72 3.74 -5.05
N ARG A 92 3.53 2.92 -4.02
CA ARG A 92 3.66 3.30 -2.62
C ARG A 92 4.66 2.42 -1.91
N GLN A 93 5.50 3.03 -1.10
CA GLN A 93 6.43 2.34 -0.22
C GLN A 93 5.92 2.40 1.22
N ILE A 94 5.85 1.25 1.89
CA ILE A 94 5.27 1.09 3.22
C ILE A 94 6.31 0.41 4.12
N ARG A 95 6.50 0.93 5.32
CA ARG A 95 7.19 0.22 6.40
C ARG A 95 6.12 -0.55 7.17
N GLN A 96 6.04 -1.84 6.93
CA GLN A 96 5.00 -2.68 7.52
C GLN A 96 5.14 -2.70 9.05
N PRO A 97 4.09 -2.38 9.82
CA PRO A 97 4.12 -2.62 11.26
C PRO A 97 4.10 -4.13 11.51
N GLY A 98 5.11 -4.64 12.19
CA GLY A 98 5.21 -6.07 12.45
C GLY A 98 6.58 -6.48 12.99
N PHE A 99 6.69 -7.77 13.33
CA PHE A 99 7.97 -8.37 13.71
C PHE A 99 8.21 -9.66 12.91
N PRO A 100 9.27 -9.72 12.08
CA PRO A 100 10.18 -8.63 11.77
C PRO A 100 9.50 -7.53 10.93
N PRO A 101 9.94 -6.26 11.03
CA PRO A 101 9.49 -5.22 10.10
C PRO A 101 9.90 -5.58 8.68
N ALA A 102 9.06 -5.23 7.72
CA ALA A 102 9.36 -5.40 6.30
C ALA A 102 9.20 -4.06 5.56
N TYR A 103 10.00 -3.91 4.53
CA TYR A 103 9.91 -2.81 3.57
C TYR A 103 9.10 -3.32 2.39
N VAL A 104 8.06 -2.60 2.00
CA VAL A 104 7.07 -3.07 1.04
C VAL A 104 6.89 -2.02 -0.05
N GLN A 105 7.06 -2.40 -1.31
CA GLN A 105 6.64 -1.61 -2.45
C GLN A 105 5.37 -2.23 -3.05
N LEU A 106 4.31 -1.44 -3.04
CA LEU A 106 3.00 -1.81 -3.53
C LEU A 106 2.67 -0.96 -4.76
N ARG A 107 2.12 -1.57 -5.80
CA ARG A 107 1.63 -0.86 -6.98
C ARG A 107 0.18 -1.26 -7.26
N LEU A 108 -0.71 -0.29 -7.31
CA LEU A 108 -2.09 -0.54 -7.73
C LEU A 108 -2.13 -0.51 -9.27
N VAL A 109 -2.34 -1.67 -9.88
CA VAL A 109 -2.24 -1.87 -11.33
C VAL A 109 -3.54 -1.48 -12.02
N SER A 110 -4.67 -2.02 -11.57
CA SER A 110 -5.99 -1.78 -12.16
C SER A 110 -7.11 -1.88 -11.11
N ILE A 111 -8.28 -1.32 -11.45
CA ILE A 111 -9.50 -1.34 -10.64
C ILE A 111 -10.67 -1.67 -11.56
N GLU A 112 -11.39 -2.75 -11.28
CA GLU A 112 -12.51 -3.25 -12.09
C GLU A 112 -13.81 -3.37 -11.30
#